data_AF-A0A3E4N6Z0-F1
#
_entry.id   AF-A0A3E4N6Z0-F1
#
_cell.length_a   1.000
_cell.length_b   1.000
_cell.length_c   1.000
_cell.angle_alpha   90.00
_cell.angle_beta   90.00
_cell.angle_gamma   90.00
#
_symmetry.space_group_name_H-M   'P 1'
#
loop_
_entity.id
_entity.type
_entity.pdbx_description
1 polymer ?
#
loop_
_entity_poly.entity_id
_entity_poly.type
_entity_poly.pdbx_seq_one_letter_code
_entity_poly.pdbx_strand_id
1 'polypeptide(L)'
;MKKLLYLFITCLSFIAFSSCDDRDEIRNDINDLNSRLDALDAQIDAYNKQIVAYQDMVLGQVYIKDYSRDEKTGNYVLTLSDGTAVTVYSGNPDNEMPQMYIADDGTWHYTQDGADYVLTDDAGNSITAWPVDGKNGVTPQISVDAEGYWQVSMDGGATWERLGGTTPIASPDMMLPSIFQSVTVSEDGKSMTFVVASTGESVTVPVGVEDSFGLTLTDGYDLSVQAGQSVSVAIQQTNVKEIVIESTPLQVEVTETNLKVTAPAGLSGSYTLYLKVFSAEGYCKLVTVNVTVS
;
A
#
# COMPACT_ATOMS: atom_id res chain seq x y z
N MET A 1 -89.01 -17.02 23.32
CA MET A 1 -89.24 -17.45 24.72
C MET A 1 -88.11 -16.88 25.57
N LYS A 2 -88.43 -16.06 26.60
CA LYS A 2 -87.82 -15.95 27.95
C LYS A 2 -86.33 -16.37 28.10
N LYS A 3 -85.38 -15.60 28.64
CA LYS A 3 -85.40 -14.52 29.67
C LYS A 3 -84.14 -13.65 29.60
N LEU A 4 -84.28 -12.39 30.03
CA LEU A 4 -83.21 -11.48 30.48
C LEU A 4 -82.42 -12.06 31.68
N LEU A 5 -81.12 -11.74 31.80
CA LEU A 5 -80.53 -11.10 32.99
C LEU A 5 -79.12 -10.52 32.69
N TYR A 6 -78.91 -9.27 33.08
CA TYR A 6 -77.66 -8.50 33.06
C TYR A 6 -76.65 -9.00 34.12
N LEU A 7 -75.33 -8.76 33.93
CA LEU A 7 -74.45 -7.92 34.80
C LEU A 7 -72.94 -8.29 34.71
N PHE A 8 -72.13 -7.29 34.29
CA PHE A 8 -70.76 -6.92 34.73
C PHE A 8 -69.47 -7.74 34.43
N ILE A 9 -68.42 -6.91 34.24
CA ILE A 9 -66.97 -7.10 34.46
C ILE A 9 -66.10 -7.28 33.20
N THR A 10 -65.59 -6.12 32.77
CA THR A 10 -64.25 -5.89 32.24
C THR A 10 -63.21 -6.89 32.75
N CYS A 11 -62.62 -7.69 31.87
CA CYS A 11 -61.23 -8.10 32.07
C CYS A 11 -60.54 -8.28 30.72
N LEU A 12 -59.72 -7.28 30.43
CA LEU A 12 -58.65 -7.26 29.45
C LEU A 12 -57.83 -8.55 29.60
N SER A 13 -58.14 -9.56 28.80
CA SER A 13 -57.34 -10.77 28.69
C SER A 13 -56.33 -10.52 27.58
N PHE A 14 -55.22 -9.89 27.97
CA PHE A 14 -53.96 -9.90 27.24
C PHE A 14 -53.63 -11.36 26.88
N ILE A 15 -53.87 -11.73 25.63
CA ILE A 15 -53.12 -12.82 25.01
C ILE A 15 -51.75 -12.21 24.74
N ALA A 16 -50.85 -12.36 25.71
CA ALA A 16 -49.44 -12.11 25.50
C ALA A 16 -48.97 -13.08 24.42
N PHE A 17 -48.80 -12.57 23.20
CA PHE A 17 -47.85 -13.16 22.28
C PHE A 17 -46.48 -13.07 22.96
N SER A 18 -46.00 -14.18 23.52
CA SER A 18 -44.58 -14.36 23.81
C SER A 18 -43.84 -14.35 22.47
N SER A 19 -43.55 -13.14 22.00
CA SER A 19 -42.85 -12.81 20.76
C SER A 19 -41.48 -12.23 21.14
N CYS A 20 -40.67 -13.02 21.82
CA CYS A 20 -39.29 -12.72 22.16
C CYS A 20 -38.53 -14.04 22.20
N ASP A 21 -37.90 -14.40 21.09
CA ASP A 21 -36.57 -15.03 21.08
C ASP A 21 -36.00 -14.98 19.65
N ASP A 22 -36.73 -15.49 18.66
CA ASP A 22 -36.19 -15.65 17.29
C ASP A 22 -35.77 -14.35 16.59
N ARG A 23 -36.42 -13.20 16.87
CA ARG A 23 -36.06 -11.92 16.24
C ARG A 23 -34.80 -11.30 16.82
N ASP A 24 -34.49 -11.58 18.08
CA ASP A 24 -33.30 -11.04 18.73
C ASP A 24 -32.08 -11.91 18.42
N GLU A 25 -32.26 -13.23 18.27
CA GLU A 25 -31.23 -14.14 17.74
C GLU A 25 -30.84 -13.78 16.29
N ILE A 26 -31.81 -13.62 15.38
CA ILE A 26 -31.53 -13.22 13.98
C ILE A 26 -30.79 -11.87 13.90
N ARG A 27 -31.12 -10.93 14.79
CA ARG A 27 -30.41 -9.63 14.85
C ARG A 27 -28.97 -9.79 15.32
N ASN A 28 -28.72 -10.68 16.27
CA ASN A 28 -27.37 -10.97 16.74
C ASN A 28 -26.53 -11.63 15.64
N ASP A 29 -27.09 -12.59 14.91
CA ASP A 29 -26.41 -13.24 13.78
C ASP A 29 -26.05 -12.25 12.66
N ILE A 30 -26.97 -11.33 12.34
CA ILE A 30 -26.70 -10.27 11.34
C ILE A 30 -25.56 -9.34 11.81
N ASN A 31 -25.57 -8.96 13.08
CA ASN A 31 -24.54 -8.08 13.63
C ASN A 31 -23.17 -8.77 13.67
N ASP A 32 -23.14 -10.06 13.99
CA ASP A 32 -21.93 -10.90 13.93
C ASP A 32 -21.40 -10.96 12.48
N LEU A 33 -22.25 -11.30 11.51
CA LEU A 33 -21.88 -11.34 10.10
C LEU A 33 -21.32 -10.01 9.58
N ASN A 34 -21.96 -8.88 9.93
CA ASN A 34 -21.45 -7.56 9.56
C ASN A 34 -20.07 -7.29 10.16
N SER A 35 -19.86 -7.66 11.43
CA SER A 35 -18.57 -7.47 12.11
C SER A 35 -17.46 -8.30 11.44
N ARG A 36 -17.78 -9.50 10.98
CA ARG A 36 -16.84 -10.40 10.27
C ARG A 36 -16.53 -9.90 8.87
N LEU A 37 -17.51 -9.33 8.18
CA LEU A 37 -17.30 -8.67 6.88
C LEU A 37 -16.36 -7.47 7.01
N ASP A 38 -16.60 -6.59 7.98
CA ASP A 38 -15.74 -5.43 8.24
C ASP A 38 -14.29 -5.86 8.57
N ALA A 39 -14.14 -6.97 9.29
CA ALA A 39 -12.84 -7.53 9.62
C ALA A 39 -12.11 -8.09 8.39
N LEU A 40 -12.83 -8.76 7.48
CA LEU A 40 -12.28 -9.27 6.23
C LEU A 40 -11.80 -8.13 5.33
N ASP A 41 -12.61 -7.09 5.16
CA ASP A 41 -12.26 -5.92 4.35
C ASP A 41 -10.99 -5.25 4.87
N ALA A 42 -10.86 -5.09 6.19
CA ALA A 42 -9.67 -4.52 6.82
C ALA A 42 -8.41 -5.39 6.59
N GLN A 43 -8.55 -6.72 6.56
CA GLN A 43 -7.45 -7.64 6.29
C GLN A 43 -7.02 -7.58 4.81
N ILE A 44 -7.98 -7.55 3.88
CA ILE A 44 -7.72 -7.40 2.45
C ILE A 44 -7.00 -6.08 2.17
N ASP A 45 -7.45 -4.98 2.77
CA ASP A 45 -6.81 -3.67 2.66
C ASP A 45 -5.36 -3.69 3.20
N ALA A 46 -5.15 -4.33 4.34
CA ALA A 46 -3.81 -4.47 4.92
C ALA A 46 -2.89 -5.29 4.02
N TYR A 47 -3.40 -6.37 3.42
CA TYR A 47 -2.63 -7.20 2.50
C TYR A 47 -2.28 -6.46 1.21
N ASN A 48 -3.26 -5.78 0.59
CA ASN A 48 -3.02 -4.96 -0.60
C ASN A 48 -1.97 -3.86 -0.36
N LYS A 49 -1.97 -3.22 0.82
CA LYS A 49 -0.91 -2.26 1.20
C LYS A 49 0.46 -2.93 1.30
N GLN A 50 0.53 -4.18 1.77
CA GLN A 50 1.78 -4.92 1.77
C GLN A 50 2.24 -5.33 0.37
N ILE A 51 1.33 -5.69 -0.54
CA ILE A 51 1.69 -5.98 -1.94
C ILE A 51 2.40 -4.77 -2.56
N VAL A 52 1.81 -3.57 -2.38
CA VAL A 52 2.40 -2.30 -2.83
C VAL A 52 3.79 -2.10 -2.20
N ALA A 53 3.86 -2.16 -0.87
CA ALA A 53 5.13 -1.96 -0.17
C ALA A 53 6.20 -2.97 -0.60
N TYR A 54 5.84 -4.25 -0.78
CA TYR A 54 6.75 -5.30 -1.21
C TYR A 54 7.33 -5.01 -2.59
N GLN A 55 6.50 -4.62 -3.56
CA GLN A 55 6.97 -4.22 -4.88
C GLN A 55 7.93 -3.02 -4.79
N ASP A 56 7.55 -1.98 -4.06
CA ASP A 56 8.37 -0.78 -3.92
C ASP A 56 9.72 -1.09 -3.25
N MET A 57 9.72 -2.01 -2.27
CA MET A 57 10.93 -2.49 -1.58
C MET A 57 11.83 -3.30 -2.53
N VAL A 58 11.27 -4.23 -3.31
CA VAL A 58 12.00 -5.03 -4.31
C VAL A 58 12.60 -4.14 -5.41
N LEU A 59 11.87 -3.12 -5.84
CA LEU A 59 12.32 -2.15 -6.85
C LEU A 59 13.30 -1.10 -6.29
N GLY A 60 13.55 -1.08 -4.98
CA GLY A 60 14.39 -0.07 -4.33
C GLY A 60 13.81 1.35 -4.37
N GLN A 61 12.50 1.48 -4.60
CA GLN A 61 11.79 2.76 -4.67
C GLN A 61 11.57 3.40 -3.31
N VAL A 62 11.52 2.57 -2.25
CA VAL A 62 11.35 3.02 -0.87
C VAL A 62 12.46 2.52 0.05
N TYR A 63 12.71 3.29 1.10
CA TYR A 63 13.48 2.87 2.26
C TYR A 63 12.65 3.04 3.53
N ILE A 64 13.08 2.44 4.64
CA ILE A 64 12.41 2.55 5.93
C ILE A 64 12.91 3.81 6.63
N LYS A 65 12.04 4.80 6.83
CA LYS A 65 12.36 6.00 7.62
C LYS A 65 12.45 5.67 9.10
N ASP A 66 11.45 4.95 9.59
CA ASP A 66 11.33 4.55 10.98
C ASP A 66 10.51 3.26 11.08
N TYR A 67 10.62 2.55 12.19
CA TYR A 67 9.79 1.39 12.48
C TYR A 67 9.53 1.26 13.98
N SER A 68 8.39 0.67 14.31
CA SER A 68 8.09 0.21 15.67
C SER A 68 7.76 -1.27 15.66
N ARG A 69 8.05 -1.96 16.77
CA ARG A 69 7.69 -3.35 16.97
C ARG A 69 6.67 -3.44 18.09
N ASP A 70 5.56 -4.11 17.84
CA ASP A 70 4.60 -4.47 18.87
C ASP A 70 5.17 -5.64 19.69
N GLU A 71 5.47 -5.41 20.97
CA GLU A 71 6.11 -6.42 21.83
C GLU A 71 5.22 -7.63 22.15
N LYS A 72 3.89 -7.52 21.98
CA LYS A 72 2.94 -8.60 22.30
C LYS A 72 2.77 -9.56 21.13
N THR A 73 2.65 -9.00 19.93
CA THR A 73 2.39 -9.74 18.69
C THR A 73 3.67 -10.03 17.91
N GLY A 74 4.70 -9.19 18.10
CA GLY A 74 5.94 -9.18 17.32
C GLY A 74 5.86 -8.40 16.01
N ASN A 75 4.67 -7.89 15.66
CA ASN A 75 4.40 -7.22 14.38
C ASN A 75 5.20 -5.93 14.27
N TYR A 76 5.56 -5.56 13.04
CA TYR A 76 6.24 -4.31 12.75
C TYR A 76 5.27 -3.31 12.13
N VAL A 77 5.38 -2.04 12.50
CA VAL A 77 4.77 -0.93 11.77
C VAL A 77 5.91 -0.12 11.19
N LEU A 78 6.03 -0.10 9.86
CA LEU A 78 7.05 0.61 9.12
C LEU A 78 6.51 1.96 8.66
N THR A 79 7.34 2.99 8.70
CA THR A 79 7.14 4.24 7.98
C THR A 79 8.11 4.27 6.80
N LEU A 80 7.57 4.24 5.59
CA LEU A 80 8.36 4.24 4.36
C LEU A 80 8.71 5.67 3.93
N SER A 81 9.68 5.80 3.03
CA SER A 81 10.21 7.08 2.57
C SER A 81 9.17 7.97 1.86
N ASP A 82 8.18 7.36 1.22
CA ASP A 82 7.03 8.02 0.58
C ASP A 82 5.97 8.51 1.59
N GLY A 83 6.12 8.18 2.88
CA GLY A 83 5.17 8.50 3.95
C GLY A 83 4.14 7.41 4.21
N THR A 84 4.15 6.31 3.45
CA THR A 84 3.26 5.17 3.67
C THR A 84 3.58 4.48 4.98
N ALA A 85 2.54 4.24 5.79
CA ALA A 85 2.62 3.39 6.96
C ALA A 85 2.11 1.99 6.61
N VAL A 86 2.95 0.97 6.81
CA VAL A 86 2.59 -0.43 6.53
C VAL A 86 2.84 -1.29 7.76
N THR A 87 1.83 -2.08 8.13
CA THR A 87 1.98 -3.11 9.16
C THR A 87 2.48 -4.39 8.49
N VAL A 88 3.59 -4.93 8.97
CA VAL A 88 4.11 -6.25 8.61
C VAL A 88 3.85 -7.19 9.78
N TYR A 89 3.04 -8.23 9.54
CA TYR A 89 2.65 -9.16 10.58
C TYR A 89 3.76 -10.20 10.77
N SER A 90 4.26 -10.32 11.99
CA SER A 90 5.26 -11.33 12.32
C SER A 90 4.55 -12.65 12.61
N GLY A 91 4.68 -13.59 11.69
CA GLY A 91 4.06 -14.90 11.81
C GLY A 91 4.16 -15.63 10.48
N ASN A 92 3.90 -16.92 10.51
CA ASN A 92 3.71 -17.64 9.26
C ASN A 92 2.33 -17.24 8.72
N PRO A 93 2.23 -16.66 7.50
CA PRO A 93 0.94 -16.30 6.96
C PRO A 93 0.04 -17.52 6.78
N ASP A 94 -1.26 -17.28 6.81
CA ASP A 94 -2.29 -18.30 6.65
C ASP A 94 -2.25 -18.86 5.21
N ASN A 95 -2.39 -20.17 5.08
CA ASN A 95 -2.45 -20.85 3.79
C ASN A 95 -3.77 -20.62 3.03
N GLU A 96 -4.79 -20.01 3.67
CA GLU A 96 -6.05 -19.61 3.02
C GLU A 96 -5.93 -18.33 2.17
N MET A 97 -4.96 -17.44 2.44
CA MET A 97 -4.71 -16.26 1.57
C MET A 97 -3.78 -16.63 0.41
N PRO A 98 -4.05 -16.17 -0.82
CA PRO A 98 -3.10 -16.26 -1.92
C PRO A 98 -1.78 -15.59 -1.50
N GLN A 99 -0.68 -16.32 -1.52
CA GLN A 99 0.62 -15.78 -1.14
C GLN A 99 1.32 -15.22 -2.38
N MET A 100 1.23 -13.90 -2.53
CA MET A 100 1.80 -13.16 -3.65
C MET A 100 3.32 -13.05 -3.52
N TYR A 101 4.03 -13.18 -4.65
CA TYR A 101 5.47 -12.91 -4.71
C TYR A 101 5.91 -12.45 -6.10
N ILE A 102 7.11 -11.86 -6.17
CA ILE A 102 7.75 -11.46 -7.43
C ILE A 102 8.86 -12.47 -7.69
N ALA A 103 8.81 -13.15 -8.83
CA ALA A 103 9.83 -14.11 -9.24
C ALA A 103 11.10 -13.41 -9.73
N ASP A 104 12.18 -14.18 -9.89
CA ASP A 104 13.51 -13.71 -10.38
C ASP A 104 13.46 -12.98 -11.73
N ASP A 105 12.46 -13.27 -12.57
CA ASP A 105 12.25 -12.61 -13.87
C ASP A 105 11.40 -11.33 -13.79
N GLY A 106 11.02 -10.92 -12.58
CA GLY A 106 10.23 -9.74 -12.30
C GLY A 106 8.73 -9.92 -12.49
N THR A 107 8.26 -11.13 -12.78
CA THR A 107 6.82 -11.40 -12.94
C THR A 107 6.14 -11.69 -11.60
N TRP A 108 4.85 -11.37 -11.51
CA TRP A 108 4.03 -11.69 -10.35
C TRP A 108 3.53 -13.12 -10.38
N HIS A 109 3.65 -13.79 -9.25
CA HIS A 109 3.16 -15.14 -9.00
C HIS A 109 2.38 -15.17 -7.70
N TYR A 110 1.60 -16.24 -7.51
CA TYR A 110 0.95 -16.52 -6.24
C TYR A 110 0.91 -18.02 -5.97
N THR A 111 1.03 -18.39 -4.70
CA THR A 111 0.73 -19.76 -4.27
C THR A 111 -0.63 -19.82 -3.57
N GLN A 112 -1.44 -20.80 -3.92
CA GLN A 112 -2.75 -21.05 -3.31
C GLN A 112 -3.07 -22.55 -3.36
N ASP A 113 -3.66 -23.09 -2.30
CA ASP A 113 -3.99 -24.52 -2.17
C ASP A 113 -2.79 -25.46 -2.40
N GLY A 114 -1.57 -25.00 -2.09
CA GLY A 114 -0.32 -25.75 -2.30
C GLY A 114 0.17 -25.82 -3.75
N ALA A 115 -0.48 -25.10 -4.66
CA ALA A 115 -0.05 -24.93 -6.05
C ALA A 115 0.51 -23.52 -6.27
N ASP A 116 1.35 -23.39 -7.30
CA ASP A 116 2.02 -22.16 -7.70
C ASP A 116 1.53 -21.72 -9.09
N TYR A 117 1.28 -20.42 -9.25
CA TYR A 117 0.63 -19.87 -10.43
C TYR A 117 1.28 -18.55 -10.86
N VAL A 118 1.46 -18.38 -12.17
CA VAL A 118 1.86 -17.11 -12.77
C VAL A 118 0.62 -16.23 -12.96
N LEU A 119 0.70 -14.95 -12.62
CA LEU A 119 -0.33 -13.99 -12.97
C LEU A 119 -0.19 -13.59 -14.44
N THR A 120 -1.29 -13.70 -15.20
CA THR A 120 -1.34 -13.36 -16.62
C THR A 120 -2.51 -12.45 -16.93
N ASP A 121 -2.41 -11.65 -17.99
CA ASP A 121 -3.55 -10.96 -18.58
C ASP A 121 -4.46 -11.92 -19.39
N ASP A 122 -5.60 -11.41 -19.87
CA ASP A 122 -6.53 -12.10 -20.77
C ASP A 122 -5.88 -12.71 -22.03
N ALA A 123 -4.75 -12.16 -22.48
CA ALA A 123 -4.00 -12.64 -23.64
C ALA A 123 -2.94 -13.69 -23.29
N GLY A 124 -2.78 -14.03 -22.01
CA GLY A 124 -1.81 -14.99 -21.50
C GLY A 124 -0.41 -14.41 -21.31
N ASN A 125 -0.23 -13.10 -21.35
CA ASN A 125 1.05 -12.46 -21.06
C ASN A 125 1.24 -12.34 -19.55
N SER A 126 2.43 -12.69 -19.06
CA SER A 126 2.76 -12.56 -17.64
C SER A 126 2.74 -11.09 -17.19
N ILE A 127 2.20 -10.86 -16.00
CA ILE A 127 2.16 -9.55 -15.37
C ILE A 127 3.51 -9.28 -14.70
N THR A 128 4.14 -8.16 -15.05
CA THR A 128 5.46 -7.75 -14.52
C THR A 128 5.34 -6.71 -13.41
N ALA A 129 6.08 -6.91 -12.32
CA ALA A 129 6.30 -5.92 -11.28
C ALA A 129 7.30 -4.85 -11.72
N TRP A 130 8.17 -5.16 -12.68
CA TRP A 130 9.21 -4.25 -13.14
C TRP A 130 8.71 -3.31 -14.24
N PRO A 131 9.24 -2.07 -14.29
CA PRO A 131 9.01 -1.19 -15.42
C PRO A 131 9.52 -1.80 -16.73
N VAL A 132 8.69 -1.81 -17.77
CA VAL A 132 9.03 -2.31 -19.11
C VAL A 132 8.67 -1.25 -20.14
N ASP A 133 9.59 -0.96 -21.06
CA ASP A 133 9.40 0.00 -22.17
C ASP A 133 8.87 1.37 -21.74
N GLY A 134 9.33 1.88 -20.59
CA GLY A 134 8.93 3.18 -20.05
C GLY A 134 7.55 3.22 -19.42
N LYS A 135 6.89 2.06 -19.26
CA LYS A 135 5.68 1.91 -18.45
C LYS A 135 6.04 1.36 -17.09
N ASN A 136 5.33 1.81 -16.06
CA ASN A 136 5.47 1.24 -14.72
C ASN A 136 5.06 -0.25 -14.74
N GLY A 137 5.66 -1.02 -13.83
CA GLY A 137 5.14 -2.35 -13.54
C GLY A 137 3.73 -2.28 -12.96
N VAL A 138 3.03 -3.41 -13.01
CA VAL A 138 1.69 -3.55 -12.46
C VAL A 138 1.78 -3.96 -11.00
N THR A 139 0.90 -3.41 -10.16
CA THR A 139 0.71 -3.85 -8.78
C THR A 139 -0.64 -4.56 -8.68
N PRO A 140 -0.69 -5.88 -8.46
CA PRO A 140 -1.94 -6.60 -8.33
C PRO A 140 -2.67 -6.16 -7.05
N GLN A 141 -3.99 -6.23 -7.11
CA GLN A 141 -4.86 -6.08 -5.94
C GLN A 141 -5.70 -7.34 -5.78
N ILE A 142 -5.84 -7.83 -4.56
CA ILE A 142 -6.71 -8.97 -4.27
C ILE A 142 -8.00 -8.52 -3.61
N SER A 143 -9.04 -9.32 -3.79
CA SER A 143 -10.34 -9.18 -3.15
C SER A 143 -11.04 -10.54 -3.13
N VAL A 144 -12.27 -10.57 -2.65
CA VAL A 144 -13.12 -11.75 -2.57
C VAL A 144 -14.39 -11.47 -3.34
N ASP A 145 -14.79 -12.38 -4.22
CA ASP A 145 -16.03 -12.27 -4.97
C ASP A 145 -17.26 -12.59 -4.11
N ALA A 146 -18.46 -12.38 -4.67
CA ALA A 146 -19.72 -12.61 -3.96
C ALA A 146 -19.98 -14.09 -3.58
N GLU A 147 -19.24 -15.02 -4.18
CA GLU A 147 -19.32 -16.45 -3.89
C GLU A 147 -18.24 -16.90 -2.87
N GLY A 148 -17.40 -15.96 -2.39
CA GLY A 148 -16.38 -16.21 -1.38
C GLY A 148 -15.03 -16.65 -1.93
N TYR A 149 -14.77 -16.50 -3.23
CA TYR A 149 -13.50 -16.89 -3.85
C TYR A 149 -12.58 -15.70 -4.05
N TRP A 150 -11.28 -15.96 -3.94
CA TRP A 150 -10.25 -14.97 -4.24
C TRP A 150 -10.28 -14.54 -5.70
N GLN A 151 -10.15 -13.23 -5.90
CA GLN A 151 -10.02 -12.60 -7.21
C GLN A 151 -8.90 -11.57 -7.18
N VAL A 152 -8.33 -11.30 -8.35
CA VAL A 152 -7.25 -10.34 -8.56
C VAL A 152 -7.65 -9.30 -9.59
N SER A 153 -7.15 -8.09 -9.39
CA SER A 153 -7.23 -6.96 -10.29
C SER A 153 -5.83 -6.53 -10.68
N MET A 154 -5.64 -6.24 -11.97
CA MET A 154 -4.38 -5.75 -12.55
C MET A 154 -4.46 -4.29 -13.04
N ASP A 155 -5.63 -3.66 -12.87
CA ASP A 155 -5.95 -2.35 -13.46
C ASP A 155 -6.47 -1.34 -12.42
N GLY A 156 -6.08 -1.52 -11.16
CA GLY A 156 -6.47 -0.62 -10.08
C GLY A 156 -7.91 -0.82 -9.59
N GLY A 157 -8.49 -1.99 -9.83
CA GLY A 157 -9.76 -2.43 -9.29
C GLY A 157 -10.93 -2.27 -10.26
N ALA A 158 -10.65 -1.99 -11.53
CA ALA A 158 -11.67 -1.78 -12.55
C ALA A 158 -12.20 -3.11 -13.09
N THR A 159 -11.34 -4.12 -13.22
CA THR A 159 -11.70 -5.48 -13.58
C THR A 159 -11.14 -6.49 -12.59
N TRP A 160 -11.83 -7.61 -12.44
CA TRP A 160 -11.50 -8.65 -11.47
C TRP A 160 -11.59 -10.04 -12.11
N GLU A 161 -10.58 -10.84 -11.88
CA GLU A 161 -10.47 -12.21 -12.38
C GLU A 161 -10.28 -13.18 -11.22
N ARG A 162 -10.94 -14.33 -11.29
CA ARG A 162 -10.88 -15.34 -10.24
C ARG A 162 -9.50 -16.00 -10.21
N LEU A 163 -8.92 -16.15 -9.03
CA LEU A 163 -7.69 -16.92 -8.84
C LEU A 163 -7.96 -18.42 -8.88
N GLY A 164 -6.91 -19.22 -9.08
CA GLY A 164 -6.95 -20.66 -9.30
C GLY A 164 -7.37 -21.51 -8.10
N GLY A 165 -7.65 -20.89 -6.94
CA GLY A 165 -8.16 -21.57 -5.76
C GLY A 165 -9.46 -22.34 -6.02
N THR A 166 -9.57 -23.53 -5.46
CA THR A 166 -10.70 -24.43 -5.73
C THR A 166 -11.81 -24.35 -4.68
N THR A 167 -11.53 -23.71 -3.55
CA THR A 167 -12.45 -23.57 -2.43
C THR A 167 -12.69 -22.10 -2.07
N PRO A 168 -13.93 -21.73 -1.73
CA PRO A 168 -14.19 -20.42 -1.15
C PRO A 168 -13.54 -20.32 0.24
N ILE A 169 -13.34 -19.10 0.72
CA ILE A 169 -12.75 -18.82 2.03
C ILE A 169 -13.59 -19.49 3.12
N ALA A 170 -12.93 -20.27 3.98
CA ALA A 170 -13.62 -21.05 5.01
C ALA A 170 -13.94 -20.19 6.24
N SER A 171 -13.06 -19.25 6.62
CA SER A 171 -13.30 -18.33 7.73
C SER A 171 -12.60 -16.98 7.56
N PRO A 172 -13.33 -15.85 7.50
CA PRO A 172 -12.73 -14.51 7.43
C PRO A 172 -11.98 -14.10 8.71
N ASP A 173 -12.23 -14.81 9.82
CA ASP A 173 -11.79 -14.39 11.16
C ASP A 173 -10.34 -14.81 11.49
N MET A 174 -9.66 -15.54 10.58
CA MET A 174 -8.34 -16.13 10.83
C MET A 174 -7.25 -15.74 9.85
N MET A 175 -7.48 -14.79 8.93
CA MET A 175 -6.42 -14.48 7.96
C MET A 175 -5.35 -13.56 8.57
N LEU A 176 -4.10 -13.94 8.37
CA LEU A 176 -2.93 -13.10 8.64
C LEU A 176 -2.55 -12.42 7.33
N PRO A 177 -2.83 -11.11 7.16
CA PRO A 177 -2.55 -10.41 5.91
C PRO A 177 -1.06 -10.08 5.82
N SER A 178 -0.23 -11.11 5.60
CA SER A 178 1.21 -10.98 5.45
C SER A 178 1.73 -11.67 4.20
N ILE A 179 2.59 -10.99 3.45
CA ILE A 179 3.43 -11.61 2.40
C ILE A 179 4.68 -12.24 3.01
N PHE A 180 5.10 -11.72 4.16
CA PHE A 180 6.37 -12.07 4.80
C PHE A 180 6.15 -13.06 5.94
N GLN A 181 6.99 -14.09 5.99
CA GLN A 181 7.02 -15.05 7.11
C GLN A 181 7.91 -14.60 8.26
N SER A 182 8.89 -13.73 8.00
CA SER A 182 9.78 -13.23 9.04
C SER A 182 10.42 -11.89 8.68
N VAL A 183 10.82 -11.17 9.73
CA VAL A 183 11.52 -9.89 9.66
C VAL A 183 12.71 -9.95 10.61
N THR A 184 13.89 -9.58 10.12
CA THR A 184 15.12 -9.49 10.92
C THR A 184 15.71 -8.10 10.81
N VAL A 185 15.94 -7.44 11.94
CA VAL A 185 16.66 -6.17 12.00
C VAL A 185 18.15 -6.45 12.17
N SER A 186 19.01 -5.75 11.43
CA SER A 186 20.47 -5.85 11.60
C SER A 186 20.91 -5.38 12.99
N GLU A 187 22.06 -5.87 13.45
CA GLU A 187 22.60 -5.53 14.79
C GLU A 187 22.82 -4.02 14.98
N ASP A 188 23.13 -3.29 13.90
CA ASP A 188 23.32 -1.85 13.91
C ASP A 188 22.03 -1.04 13.71
N GLY A 189 20.89 -1.72 13.50
CA GLY A 189 19.58 -1.11 13.26
C GLY A 189 19.44 -0.40 11.92
N LYS A 190 20.40 -0.55 11.00
CA LYS A 190 20.44 0.19 9.72
C LYS A 190 19.82 -0.55 8.54
N SER A 191 19.35 -1.78 8.74
CA SER A 191 18.64 -2.53 7.72
C SER A 191 17.65 -3.51 8.32
N MET A 192 16.60 -3.80 7.56
CA MET A 192 15.62 -4.84 7.86
C MET A 192 15.55 -5.79 6.68
N THR A 193 15.58 -7.09 6.97
CA THR A 193 15.45 -8.16 5.99
C THR A 193 14.12 -8.86 6.19
N PHE A 194 13.33 -8.92 5.13
CA PHE A 194 12.01 -9.55 5.09
C PHE A 194 12.12 -10.84 4.27
N VAL A 195 11.58 -11.93 4.78
CA VAL A 195 11.55 -13.22 4.07
C VAL A 195 10.15 -13.47 3.54
N VAL A 196 10.01 -13.64 2.23
CA VAL A 196 8.76 -13.94 1.53
C VAL A 196 8.31 -15.34 1.90
N ALA A 197 7.03 -15.50 2.24
CA ALA A 197 6.53 -16.76 2.79
C ALA A 197 6.44 -17.89 1.76
N SER A 198 6.06 -17.59 0.52
CA SER A 198 5.90 -18.59 -0.54
C SER A 198 7.24 -19.17 -1.02
N THR A 199 8.28 -18.32 -1.13
CA THR A 199 9.56 -18.71 -1.74
C THR A 199 10.70 -18.87 -0.74
N GLY A 200 10.63 -18.23 0.43
CA GLY A 200 11.76 -18.11 1.36
C GLY A 200 12.85 -17.15 0.89
N GLU A 201 12.64 -16.44 -0.22
CA GLU A 201 13.53 -15.39 -0.69
C GLU A 201 13.45 -14.16 0.22
N SER A 202 14.50 -13.34 0.18
CA SER A 202 14.61 -12.19 1.08
C SER A 202 14.79 -10.88 0.34
N VAL A 203 14.08 -9.85 0.81
CA VAL A 203 14.33 -8.46 0.44
C VAL A 203 14.94 -7.73 1.64
N THR A 204 16.05 -7.03 1.43
CA THR A 204 16.72 -6.23 2.46
C THR A 204 16.56 -4.75 2.14
N VAL A 205 16.02 -4.00 3.09
CA VAL A 205 15.70 -2.58 2.95
C VAL A 205 16.44 -1.81 4.04
N PRO A 206 17.10 -0.68 3.73
CA PRO A 206 17.83 0.07 4.72
C PRO A 206 16.88 0.89 5.59
N VAL A 207 17.36 1.24 6.77
CA VAL A 207 16.65 2.04 7.77
C VAL A 207 17.40 3.36 7.98
N GLY A 208 16.66 4.46 8.03
CA GLY A 208 17.19 5.76 8.45
C GLY A 208 18.21 6.38 7.48
N VAL A 209 18.09 6.13 6.18
CA VAL A 209 19.03 6.64 5.16
C VAL A 209 18.78 8.09 4.74
N GLU A 210 17.79 8.77 5.33
CA GLU A 210 17.34 10.11 4.91
C GLU A 210 18.43 11.18 4.94
N ASP A 211 19.37 11.08 5.89
CA ASP A 211 20.51 11.99 6.03
C ASP A 211 21.80 11.43 5.41
N SER A 212 21.77 10.20 4.89
CA SER A 212 22.94 9.55 4.30
C SER A 212 23.18 9.95 2.85
N PHE A 213 22.16 10.44 2.15
CA PHE A 213 22.27 11.02 0.82
C PHE A 213 21.21 12.10 0.59
N GLY A 214 21.47 13.01 -0.37
CA GLY A 214 20.47 14.00 -0.77
C GLY A 214 21.05 15.27 -1.35
N LEU A 215 20.14 16.19 -1.66
CA LEU A 215 20.44 17.52 -2.17
C LEU A 215 19.72 18.55 -1.29
N THR A 216 20.47 19.54 -0.79
CA THR A 216 19.94 20.62 0.05
C THR A 216 20.22 21.97 -0.60
N LEU A 217 19.23 22.85 -0.66
CA LEU A 217 19.40 24.24 -1.10
C LEU A 217 19.79 25.11 0.10
N THR A 218 20.89 25.85 -0.03
CA THR A 218 21.47 26.63 1.08
C THR A 218 20.61 27.84 1.43
N ASP A 219 19.97 28.46 0.43
CA ASP A 219 19.18 29.68 0.59
C ASP A 219 17.66 29.41 0.71
N GLY A 220 17.28 28.15 0.97
CA GLY A 220 15.90 27.71 1.06
C GLY A 220 15.32 27.18 -0.26
N TYR A 221 14.07 26.73 -0.19
CA TYR A 221 13.40 26.01 -1.28
C TYR A 221 12.40 26.87 -2.07
N ASP A 222 12.32 28.17 -1.77
CA ASP A 222 11.48 29.13 -2.47
C ASP A 222 12.34 30.06 -3.32
N LEU A 223 12.25 29.92 -4.64
CA LEU A 223 13.00 30.70 -5.61
C LEU A 223 12.09 31.72 -6.31
N SER A 224 12.67 32.88 -6.64
CA SER A 224 12.02 33.90 -7.46
C SER A 224 12.88 34.19 -8.69
N VAL A 225 12.27 34.19 -9.86
CA VAL A 225 12.93 34.42 -11.14
C VAL A 225 12.08 35.32 -12.02
N GLN A 226 12.71 36.20 -12.79
CA GLN A 226 11.98 37.02 -13.76
C GLN A 226 11.76 36.26 -15.06
N ALA A 227 10.64 36.49 -15.75
CA ALA A 227 10.36 35.89 -17.04
C ALA A 227 11.51 36.18 -18.05
N GLY A 228 12.04 35.14 -18.69
CA GLY A 228 13.19 35.24 -19.59
C GLY A 228 14.56 35.34 -18.91
N GLN A 229 14.64 35.24 -17.59
CA GLN A 229 15.88 35.30 -16.81
C GLN A 229 16.18 33.96 -16.12
N SER A 230 17.38 33.88 -15.54
CA SER A 230 17.82 32.75 -14.71
C SER A 230 18.11 33.19 -13.28
N VAL A 231 17.86 32.29 -12.34
CA VAL A 231 18.33 32.37 -10.93
C VAL A 231 19.27 31.20 -10.66
N SER A 232 20.26 31.40 -9.80
CA SER A 232 21.19 30.35 -9.35
C SER A 232 21.21 30.30 -7.83
N VAL A 233 21.17 29.11 -7.27
CA VAL A 233 21.20 28.85 -5.83
C VAL A 233 22.26 27.81 -5.49
N ALA A 234 23.00 28.07 -4.41
CA ALA A 234 24.00 27.15 -3.91
C ALA A 234 23.33 25.90 -3.34
N ILE A 235 23.82 24.73 -3.75
CA ILE A 235 23.36 23.43 -3.25
C ILE A 235 24.49 22.65 -2.57
N GLN A 236 24.12 21.78 -1.66
CA GLN A 236 24.99 20.77 -1.09
C GLN A 236 24.46 19.39 -1.46
N GLN A 237 25.33 18.56 -2.01
CA GLN A 237 25.03 17.18 -2.36
C GLN A 237 25.79 16.23 -1.42
N THR A 238 25.09 15.24 -0.89
CA THR A 238 25.66 14.18 -0.04
C THR A 238 25.41 12.85 -0.73
N ASN A 239 26.48 12.10 -1.06
CA ASN A 239 26.41 10.75 -1.66
C ASN A 239 25.40 10.61 -2.82
N VAL A 240 25.27 11.65 -3.64
CA VAL A 240 24.37 11.67 -4.81
C VAL A 240 25.07 11.03 -6.00
N LYS A 241 24.44 10.02 -6.60
CA LYS A 241 24.87 9.38 -7.85
C LYS A 241 24.30 10.11 -9.06
N GLU A 242 23.00 10.39 -9.02
CA GLU A 242 22.26 10.92 -10.16
C GLU A 242 21.12 11.84 -9.69
N ILE A 243 20.80 12.85 -10.50
CA ILE A 243 19.65 13.72 -10.30
C ILE A 243 18.83 13.73 -11.59
N VAL A 244 17.61 13.23 -11.51
CA VAL A 244 16.62 13.32 -12.59
C VAL A 244 15.73 14.51 -12.33
N ILE A 245 15.59 15.36 -13.34
CA ILE A 245 14.89 16.64 -13.24
C ILE A 245 13.57 16.56 -13.99
N GLU A 246 12.47 16.79 -13.28
CA GLU A 246 11.14 16.93 -13.86
C GLU A 246 10.68 18.39 -13.72
N SER A 247 10.95 19.17 -14.76
CA SER A 247 10.69 20.61 -14.77
C SER A 247 10.22 21.05 -16.15
N THR A 248 8.91 21.17 -16.32
CA THR A 248 8.32 21.80 -17.50
C THR A 248 7.30 22.82 -17.01
N PRO A 249 7.33 24.08 -17.46
CA PRO A 249 8.11 24.65 -18.58
C PRO A 249 9.48 25.25 -18.21
N LEU A 250 9.91 25.15 -16.96
CA LEU A 250 11.20 25.71 -16.49
C LEU A 250 12.39 24.92 -17.02
N GLN A 251 13.47 25.59 -17.42
CA GLN A 251 14.73 24.94 -17.75
C GLN A 251 15.64 24.91 -16.54
N VAL A 252 16.17 23.73 -16.21
CA VAL A 252 16.94 23.54 -14.98
C VAL A 252 18.25 22.84 -15.28
N GLU A 253 19.33 23.38 -14.73
CA GLU A 253 20.69 22.84 -14.83
C GLU A 253 21.21 22.61 -13.39
N VAL A 254 21.70 21.41 -13.11
CA VAL A 254 22.33 21.06 -11.83
C VAL A 254 23.80 20.77 -12.04
N THR A 255 24.64 21.36 -11.20
CA THR A 255 26.07 21.09 -11.09
C THR A 255 26.37 20.57 -9.68
N GLU A 256 27.63 20.23 -9.36
CA GLU A 256 28.00 19.77 -8.02
C GLU A 256 27.56 20.73 -6.90
N THR A 257 27.67 22.04 -7.12
CA THR A 257 27.45 23.06 -6.08
C THR A 257 26.37 24.08 -6.40
N ASN A 258 25.76 24.03 -7.58
CA ASN A 258 24.79 25.03 -8.02
C ASN A 258 23.60 24.43 -8.77
N LEU A 259 22.39 24.87 -8.41
CA LEU A 259 21.15 24.68 -9.15
C LEU A 259 20.80 25.99 -9.88
N LYS A 260 20.65 25.94 -11.19
CA LYS A 260 20.25 27.09 -12.01
C LYS A 260 18.88 26.83 -12.61
N VAL A 261 17.95 27.75 -12.40
CA VAL A 261 16.58 27.71 -12.93
C VAL A 261 16.39 28.87 -13.89
N THR A 262 15.92 28.58 -15.10
CA THR A 262 15.66 29.58 -16.14
C THR A 262 14.18 29.56 -16.52
N ALA A 263 13.54 30.71 -16.41
CA ALA A 263 12.15 30.89 -16.81
C ALA A 263 12.08 31.31 -18.29
N PRO A 264 11.30 30.62 -19.13
CA PRO A 264 10.99 31.09 -20.48
C PRO A 264 10.42 32.51 -20.50
N ALA A 265 10.65 33.23 -21.59
CA ALA A 265 10.06 34.56 -21.78
C ALA A 265 8.52 34.48 -21.82
N GLY A 266 7.86 35.43 -21.16
CA GLY A 266 6.39 35.48 -21.08
C GLY A 266 5.76 34.47 -20.12
N LEU A 267 6.55 33.66 -19.41
CA LEU A 267 6.05 32.80 -18.35
C LEU A 267 5.73 33.64 -17.10
N SER A 268 4.65 33.31 -16.39
CA SER A 268 4.30 33.93 -15.11
C SER A 268 3.58 32.94 -14.21
N GLY A 269 3.65 33.14 -12.89
CA GLY A 269 2.93 32.32 -11.91
C GLY A 269 3.85 31.46 -11.05
N SER A 270 3.26 30.51 -10.32
CA SER A 270 3.97 29.62 -9.41
C SER A 270 4.11 28.22 -10.00
N TYR A 271 5.30 27.66 -9.89
CA TYR A 271 5.67 26.36 -10.43
C TYR A 271 6.37 25.55 -9.35
N THR A 272 6.27 24.23 -9.46
CA THR A 272 6.97 23.29 -8.58
C THR A 272 7.98 22.51 -9.40
N LEU A 273 9.24 22.59 -8.99
CA LEU A 273 10.34 21.81 -9.54
C LEU A 273 10.50 20.53 -8.72
N TYR A 274 10.53 19.39 -9.42
CA TYR A 274 10.75 18.07 -8.83
C TYR A 274 12.14 17.56 -9.23
N LEU A 275 12.99 17.34 -8.24
CA LEU A 275 14.34 16.80 -8.40
C LEU A 275 14.37 15.42 -7.73
N LYS A 276 14.43 14.35 -8.54
CA LYS A 276 14.60 12.98 -8.04
C LYS A 276 16.09 12.72 -7.86
N VAL A 277 16.54 12.62 -6.61
CA VAL A 277 17.93 12.44 -6.22
C VAL A 277 18.17 10.96 -5.92
N PHE A 278 19.13 10.34 -6.59
CA PHE A 278 19.44 8.93 -6.45
C PHE A 278 20.79 8.71 -5.76
N SER A 279 20.85 7.75 -4.83
CA SER A 279 22.08 7.29 -4.20
C SER A 279 22.83 6.27 -5.09
N ALA A 280 24.08 5.93 -4.74
CA ALA A 280 24.86 4.91 -5.46
C ALA A 280 24.15 3.54 -5.47
N GLU A 281 23.50 3.24 -4.35
CA GLU A 281 22.75 2.03 -4.00
C GLU A 281 21.36 1.97 -4.64
N GLY A 282 20.89 3.06 -5.26
CA GLY A 282 19.63 3.10 -6.01
C GLY A 282 18.44 3.74 -5.28
N TYR A 283 18.59 4.18 -4.03
CA TYR A 283 17.50 4.85 -3.30
C TYR A 283 17.18 6.21 -3.90
N CYS A 284 15.90 6.57 -3.93
CA CYS A 284 15.41 7.84 -4.46
C CYS A 284 14.89 8.77 -3.35
N LYS A 285 15.28 10.04 -3.39
CA LYS A 285 14.72 11.12 -2.56
C LYS A 285 14.16 12.21 -3.46
N LEU A 286 12.90 12.58 -3.26
CA LEU A 286 12.28 13.69 -3.98
C LEU A 286 12.60 15.01 -3.27
N VAL A 287 13.24 15.93 -3.97
CA VAL A 287 13.47 17.30 -3.53
C VAL A 287 12.57 18.23 -4.32
N THR A 288 11.75 19.00 -3.61
CA THR A 288 10.76 19.90 -4.19
C THR A 288 11.19 21.35 -3.97
N VAL A 289 11.20 22.15 -5.05
CA VAL A 289 11.56 23.56 -5.00
C VAL A 289 10.41 24.38 -5.59
N ASN A 290 9.90 25.37 -4.85
CA ASN A 290 8.88 26.28 -5.34
C ASN A 290 9.54 27.41 -6.13
N VAL A 291 9.01 27.72 -7.31
CA VAL A 291 9.54 28.78 -8.18
C VAL A 291 8.42 29.75 -8.52
N THR A 292 8.59 31.00 -8.14
CA THR A 292 7.71 32.10 -8.54
C THR A 292 8.32 32.84 -9.73
N VAL A 293 7.58 32.94 -10.82
CA VAL A 293 7.98 33.66 -12.03
C VAL A 293 7.21 34.98 -12.13
N SER A 294 7.95 36.10 -12.18
CA SER A 294 7.42 37.47 -12.25
C SER A 294 7.85 38.24 -13.48
#